data_AF-A0A8K1D415-F1
#
_entry.id   AF-A0A8K1D415-F1
#
_cell.length_a   1.000
_cell.length_b   1.000
_cell.length_c   1.000
_cell.angle_alpha   90.00
_cell.angle_beta   90.00
_cell.angle_gamma   90.00
#
_symmetry.space_group_name_H-M   'P 1'
#
loop_
_entity.id
_entity.type
_entity.pdbx_description
1 polymer ?
#
loop_
_entity_poly.entity_id
_entity_poly.type
_entity_poly.pdbx_seq_one_letter_code
_entity_poly.pdbx_strand_id
1 'polypeptide(L)' 'DMDRFAFTWEGQQYTFTCLPQGYRHSPTLAHHALAQELEEIPKPDIIDVYQYIDDIL' A
#
# COMPACT_ATOMS: atom_id res chain seq x y z
N ASP A 1 -7.68 16.04 -1.10
CA ASP A 1 -6.44 15.26 -0.98
C ASP A 1 -5.25 15.79 -1.73
N MET A 2 -5.41 16.43 -2.90
CA MET A 2 -4.27 17.02 -3.64
C MET A 2 -3.40 17.97 -2.80
N ASP A 3 -4.00 18.72 -1.86
CA ASP A 3 -3.25 19.64 -0.99
C ASP A 3 -2.49 18.94 0.15
N ARG A 4 -2.84 17.69 0.50
CA ARG A 4 -2.23 16.99 1.65
C ARG A 4 -0.89 16.36 1.33
N PHE A 5 -0.67 15.99 0.07
CA PHE A 5 0.56 15.36 -0.41
C PHE A 5 1.20 16.14 -1.56
N ALA A 6 0.85 17.41 -1.70
CA ALA A 6 1.48 18.26 -2.70
C ALA A 6 2.95 18.52 -2.37
N PHE A 7 3.78 18.54 -3.39
CA PHE A 7 5.17 18.99 -3.33
C PHE A 7 5.53 19.78 -4.59
N THR A 8 6.59 20.58 -4.52
CA THR A 8 7.07 21.39 -5.64
C THR A 8 8.41 20.87 -6.12
N TRP A 9 8.55 20.69 -7.43
CA TRP A 9 9.80 20.35 -8.09
C TRP A 9 9.97 21.26 -9.31
N GLU A 10 11.12 21.93 -9.43
CA GLU A 10 11.43 22.86 -10.53
C GLU A 10 10.35 23.94 -10.79
N GLY A 11 9.71 24.43 -9.72
CA GLY A 11 8.66 25.45 -9.82
C GLY A 11 7.28 24.92 -10.26
N GLN A 12 7.16 23.62 -10.50
CA GLN A 12 5.89 22.95 -10.80
C GLN A 12 5.38 22.18 -9.57
N GLN A 13 4.08 22.27 -9.29
CA GLN A 13 3.44 21.52 -8.21
C GLN A 13 2.99 20.14 -8.71
N TYR A 14 3.26 19.13 -7.89
CA TYR A 14 2.87 17.75 -8.09
C TYR A 14 2.17 17.22 -6.85
N THR A 15 1.39 16.15 -7.01
CA THR A 15 0.79 15.37 -5.94
C THR A 15 0.83 13.90 -6.34
N PHE A 16 0.74 13.00 -5.37
CA PHE A 16 0.68 11.57 -5.63
C PHE A 16 -0.73 11.18 -6.08
N THR A 17 -0.82 10.32 -7.11
CA THR A 17 -2.06 9.67 -7.55
C THR A 17 -2.32 8.33 -6.85
N CYS A 18 -1.29 7.80 -6.18
CA CYS A 18 -1.33 6.61 -5.34
C CYS A 18 -0.85 6.96 -3.94
N LEU A 19 -0.99 6.03 -3.00
CA LEU A 19 -0.57 6.23 -1.62
C LEU A 19 0.95 6.49 -1.55
N PRO A 20 1.41 7.61 -1.01
CA PRO A 20 2.83 7.92 -1.00
C PRO A 20 3.60 7.05 -0.02
N GLN A 21 4.82 6.67 -0.41
CA GLN A 21 5.77 6.05 0.50
C GLN A 21 6.19 7.06 1.58
N GLY A 22 6.29 6.60 2.83
CA GLY A 22 6.65 7.45 3.97
C GLY A 22 5.46 8.13 4.68
N TYR A 23 4.23 7.99 4.16
CA TYR A 23 3.06 8.36 4.95
C TYR A 23 2.79 7.30 6.04
N ARG A 24 2.64 7.76 7.29
CA ARG A 24 2.58 6.91 8.49
C ARG A 24 1.53 5.80 8.42
N HIS A 25 0.42 6.07 7.74
CA HIS A 25 -0.68 5.10 7.63
C HIS A 25 -0.65 4.30 6.33
N SER A 26 0.29 4.58 5.43
CA SER A 26 0.45 3.80 4.19
C SER A 26 0.66 2.31 4.44
N PRO A 27 1.55 1.91 5.37
CA PRO A 27 1.76 0.51 5.74
C PRO A 27 0.45 -0.20 6.14
N THR A 28 -0.34 0.43 7.02
CA THR A 28 -1.58 -0.17 7.54
C THR A 28 -2.66 -0.30 6.47
N LEU A 29 -2.80 0.71 5.60
CA LEU A 29 -3.75 0.70 4.49
C LEU A 29 -3.39 -0.37 3.45
N ALA A 30 -2.11 -0.44 3.07
CA ALA A 30 -1.61 -1.45 2.12
C ALA A 30 -1.77 -2.87 2.70
N HIS A 31 -1.41 -3.06 3.97
CA HIS A 31 -1.59 -4.33 4.66
C HIS A 31 -3.03 -4.81 4.64
N HIS A 32 -3.99 -3.94 4.99
CA HIS A 32 -5.39 -4.30 5.01
C HIS A 32 -5.91 -4.67 3.62
N ALA A 33 -5.61 -3.85 2.60
CA ALA A 33 -6.04 -4.12 1.24
C ALA A 33 -5.47 -5.46 0.74
N LEU A 34 -4.19 -5.71 0.97
CA LEU A 34 -3.53 -6.94 0.54
C LEU A 34 -4.06 -8.17 1.30
N ALA A 35 -4.41 -8.05 2.58
CA ALA A 35 -5.03 -9.15 3.34
C ALA A 35 -6.36 -9.59 2.72
N GLN A 36 -7.21 -8.63 2.34
CA GLN A 36 -8.50 -8.90 1.69
C GLN A 36 -8.32 -9.60 0.35
N GLU A 37 -7.35 -9.16 -0.46
CA GLU A 37 -7.06 -9.82 -1.73
C GLU A 37 -6.50 -11.24 -1.55
N LEU A 38 -5.67 -11.48 -0.53
CA LEU A 38 -5.12 -12.81 -0.25
C LEU A 38 -6.18 -13.80 0.24
N GLU A 39 -7.22 -13.35 0.95
CA GLU A 39 -8.35 -14.21 1.37
C GLU A 39 -9.16 -14.76 0.18
N GLU A 40 -9.26 -14.00 -0.91
CA GLU A 40 -10.00 -14.39 -2.12
C GLU A 40 -9.16 -15.29 -3.06
N ILE A 41 -7.84 -15.33 -2.89
CA ILE A 41 -6.96 -16.16 -3.72
C ILE A 41 -7.02 -17.61 -3.23
N PRO A 42 -7.49 -18.57 -4.06
CA PRO A 42 -7.52 -19.97 -3.67
C PRO A 42 -6.08 -20.48 -3.49
N LYS A 43 -5.75 -20.92 -2.27
CA LYS A 43 -4.45 -21.51 -1.95
C LYS A 43 -4.53 -23.03 -1.77
N PRO A 44 -3.54 -23.81 -2.25
CA PRO A 44 -3.45 -25.22 -1.93
C PRO A 44 -3.26 -25.45 -0.43
N ASP A 45 -3.79 -26.56 0.10
CA ASP A 45 -3.67 -26.92 1.52
C ASP A 45 -2.22 -27.10 2.01
N ILE A 46 -1.27 -27.28 1.09
CA ILE A 46 0.16 -27.46 1.38
C ILE A 46 0.93 -26.13 1.46
N ILE A 47 0.28 -24.98 1.21
CA ILE A 47 0.93 -23.66 1.20
C ILE A 47 0.36 -22.81 2.33
N ASP A 48 1.25 -22.33 3.19
CA ASP A 48 0.96 -21.27 4.15
C ASP A 48 1.42 -19.93 3.60
N VAL A 49 0.67 -18.87 3.92
CA VAL A 49 0.96 -17.50 3.51
C VAL A 49 1.05 -16.65 4.76
N TYR A 50 2.15 -15.93 4.91
CA TYR A 50 2.37 -15.00 6.01
C TYR A 50 2.51 -13.59 5.46
N GLN A 51 1.64 -12.70 5.90
CA GLN A 51 1.68 -11.31 5.48
C GLN A 51 2.21 -10.43 6.63
N TYR A 52 3.23 -9.62 6.34
CA TYR A 52 3.73 -8.60 7.26
C TYR A 52 3.76 -7.24 6.57
N ILE A 53 2.80 -6.37 6.90
CA ILE A 53 2.64 -5.07 6.26
C ILE A 53 2.51 -5.22 4.73
N ASP A 54 3.55 -4.87 3.98
CA ASP A 54 3.69 -4.93 2.53
C ASP A 54 4.50 -6.13 2.04
N ASP A 55 5.06 -6.93 2.95
CA ASP A 55 5.78 -8.17 2.67
C ASP A 55 4.84 -9.40 2.73
N ILE A 56 5.13 -10.39 1.89
CA ILE A 56 4.46 -11.70 1.86
C ILE A 56 5.54 -12.79 1.84
N LEU A 57 5.38 -13.79 2.70
CA LEU A 57 6.17 -15.02 2.74
C LEU A 57 5.30 -16.23 2.42
#